data_AF-A0A7W8KFU7-F1
#
_entry.id   AF-A0A7W8KFU7-F1
#
_cell.length_a   1.000
_cell.length_b   1.000
_cell.length_c   1.000
_cell.angle_alpha   90.00
_cell.angle_beta   90.00
_cell.angle_gamma   90.00
#
_symmetry.space_group_name_H-M   'P 1'
#
loop_
_entity.id
_entity.type
_entity.pdbx_description
1 polymer ?
#
loop_
_entity_poly.entity_id
_entity_poly.type
_entity_poly.pdbx_seq_one_letter_code
_entity_poly.pdbx_strand_id
1 'polypeptide(L)'
;MTDAPARHAALPRWVPWLLALVPVVPPLYLAALGALGELRRLPLTARRVLFVFAACQLVAALFTPQPLLSVALAGARTLLILAMIAAGAYLRDSRALRPLLWGQLVIFATAWLYTLATQGFAGVQERLGHPYYYVVSLGLVAVVALWFVVFWRGGGWWRWPTGALAVVTLLAAGSRGPIIALVAGTLAAFAFQRERRRAWVLLPAGVLVVLAAATSSAHLPFKPLNRLLNDQTSGREYVWQDAIEGWKTSPLGGVGPYQGGPYLTYLFKDGCQLTPTLERNDIGCPAALTRWSSVWLIAHNAWLHWLLESGVIGVAGLLAVMSYALWLATRQGDPLTLAILYGFTAMNVVDVVIALPSQHFAELWWALVGVVLVNSAPAPNATPG
;
A
#
# COMPACT_ATOMS: atom_id res chain seq x y z
N MET A 1 -2.54 -0.62 45.15
CA MET A 1 -1.91 0.49 44.41
C MET A 1 -2.36 0.39 42.96
N THR A 2 -3.26 1.26 42.56
CA THR A 2 -3.74 1.39 41.18
C THR A 2 -2.67 2.11 40.37
N ASP A 3 -1.83 1.37 39.64
CA ASP A 3 -0.97 1.95 38.62
C ASP A 3 -1.88 2.59 37.57
N ALA A 4 -1.95 3.92 37.61
CA ALA A 4 -2.56 4.69 36.54
C ALA A 4 -1.82 4.34 35.24
N PRO A 5 -2.54 4.00 34.15
CA PRO A 5 -1.87 3.74 32.88
C PRO A 5 -1.03 4.97 32.52
N ALA A 6 0.27 4.76 32.33
CA ALA A 6 1.23 5.81 32.02
C ALA A 6 0.66 6.69 30.89
N ARG A 7 0.30 7.93 31.23
CA ARG A 7 -0.29 8.89 30.28
C ARG A 7 0.71 9.05 29.13
N HIS A 8 0.32 8.57 27.96
CA HIS A 8 1.15 8.70 26.77
C HIS A 8 1.36 10.19 26.47
N ALA A 9 2.61 10.57 26.18
CA ALA A 9 2.90 11.91 25.69
C ALA A 9 2.08 12.17 24.43
N ALA A 10 1.35 13.29 24.40
CA ALA A 10 0.59 13.68 23.23
C ALA A 10 1.53 13.87 22.04
N LEU A 11 1.12 13.40 20.85
CA LEU A 11 1.87 13.63 19.63
C LEU A 11 2.04 15.15 19.40
N PRO A 12 3.21 15.61 18.92
CA PRO A 12 3.41 17.00 18.53
C PRO A 12 2.36 17.45 17.51
N ARG A 13 1.92 18.71 17.63
CA ARG A 13 0.82 19.27 16.80
C ARG A 13 1.10 19.25 15.29
N TRP A 14 2.36 19.16 14.87
CA TRP A 14 2.75 19.13 13.46
C TRP A 14 2.59 17.73 12.81
N VAL A 15 2.60 16.65 13.60
CA VAL A 15 2.54 15.27 13.08
C VAL A 15 1.25 15.01 12.29
N PRO A 16 0.05 15.43 12.77
CA PRO A 16 -1.18 15.29 11.97
C PRO A 16 -1.14 16.01 10.63
N TRP A 17 -0.55 17.21 10.58
CA TRP A 17 -0.41 17.97 9.34
C TRP A 17 0.53 17.29 8.35
N LEU A 18 1.65 16.76 8.84
CA LEU A 18 2.55 15.95 8.03
C LEU A 18 1.79 14.76 7.42
N LEU A 19 1.10 13.97 8.24
CA LEU A 19 0.34 12.80 7.78
C LEU A 19 -0.74 13.15 6.75
N ALA A 20 -1.39 14.31 6.87
CA ALA A 20 -2.37 14.78 5.91
C ALA A 20 -1.74 15.19 4.57
N LEU A 21 -0.54 15.78 4.57
CA LEU A 21 0.14 16.26 3.37
C LEU A 21 0.85 15.16 2.59
N VAL A 22 1.22 14.09 3.26
CA VAL A 22 2.06 13.04 2.68
C VAL A 22 1.48 12.39 1.40
N PRO A 23 0.17 12.07 1.27
CA PRO A 23 -0.37 11.58 0.00
C PRO A 23 -0.20 12.59 -1.16
N VAL A 24 -0.12 13.88 -0.85
CA VAL A 24 0.06 14.95 -1.85
C VAL A 24 1.54 15.15 -2.16
N VAL A 25 2.41 15.01 -1.16
CA VAL A 25 3.86 15.18 -1.26
C VAL A 25 4.56 13.96 -0.66
N PRO A 26 4.66 12.83 -1.38
CA PRO A 26 5.18 11.57 -0.83
C PRO A 26 6.60 11.63 -0.26
N PRO A 27 7.53 12.48 -0.76
CA PRO A 27 8.85 12.64 -0.14
C PRO A 27 8.81 13.05 1.35
N LEU A 28 7.70 13.60 1.84
CA LEU A 28 7.52 13.91 3.26
C LEU A 28 7.63 12.68 4.18
N TYR A 29 7.47 11.46 3.66
CA TYR A 29 7.74 10.24 4.42
C TYR A 29 9.19 10.13 4.92
N LEU A 30 10.15 10.83 4.32
CA LEU A 30 11.53 10.85 4.84
C LEU A 30 11.63 11.38 6.28
N ALA A 31 10.63 12.14 6.75
CA ALA A 31 10.52 12.52 8.17
C ALA A 31 10.49 11.32 9.13
N ALA A 32 10.08 10.12 8.66
CA ALA A 32 10.09 8.90 9.44
C ALA A 32 11.51 8.46 9.87
N LEU A 33 12.57 8.91 9.19
CA LEU A 33 13.96 8.68 9.63
C LEU A 33 14.19 9.21 11.05
N GLY A 34 13.51 10.30 11.43
CA GLY A 34 13.56 10.86 12.78
C GLY A 34 12.97 9.92 13.86
N ALA A 35 12.18 8.92 13.47
CA ALA A 35 11.57 7.96 14.38
C ALA A 35 12.42 6.70 14.62
N LEU A 36 13.56 6.51 13.93
CA LEU A 36 14.36 5.27 14.00
C LEU A 36 14.73 4.83 15.43
N GLY A 37 14.86 5.76 16.37
CA GLY A 37 15.10 5.46 17.78
C GLY A 37 14.01 4.60 18.44
N GLU A 38 12.77 4.67 17.96
CA GLU A 38 11.63 3.90 18.48
C GLU A 38 11.78 2.39 18.23
N LEU A 39 12.59 1.96 17.26
CA LEU A 39 12.87 0.54 17.05
C LEU A 39 13.48 -0.12 18.29
N ARG A 40 14.21 0.64 19.12
CA ARG A 40 14.80 0.13 20.38
C ARG A 40 13.74 -0.20 21.43
N ARG A 41 12.56 0.42 21.34
CA ARG A 41 11.44 0.22 22.25
C ARG A 41 10.54 -0.95 21.86
N LEU A 42 10.75 -1.53 20.68
CA LEU A 42 10.01 -2.71 20.25
C LEU A 42 10.35 -3.93 21.13
N PRO A 43 9.40 -4.85 21.35
CA PRO A 43 9.64 -6.12 22.01
C PRO A 43 10.80 -6.89 21.38
N LEU A 44 11.53 -7.68 22.17
CA LEU A 44 12.73 -8.40 21.71
C LEU A 44 12.46 -9.29 20.48
N THR A 45 11.32 -10.00 20.47
CA THR A 45 10.91 -10.83 19.33
C THR A 45 10.75 -10.01 18.06
N ALA A 46 10.08 -8.86 18.13
CA ALA A 46 9.93 -7.96 16.98
C ALA A 46 11.29 -7.48 16.48
N ARG A 47 12.19 -7.05 17.37
CA ARG A 47 13.55 -6.64 17.00
C ARG A 47 14.34 -7.76 16.31
N ARG A 48 14.24 -9.00 16.79
CA ARG A 48 14.88 -10.17 16.16
C ARG A 48 14.34 -10.44 14.77
N VAL A 49 13.02 -10.39 14.59
CA VAL A 49 12.39 -10.57 13.26
C VAL A 49 12.85 -9.48 12.28
N LEU A 50 12.89 -8.21 12.72
CA LEU A 50 13.39 -7.11 11.89
C LEU A 50 14.89 -7.23 11.58
N PHE A 51 15.69 -7.71 12.54
CA PHE A 51 17.12 -7.98 12.30
C PHE A 51 17.31 -9.09 11.27
N VAL A 52 16.57 -10.20 11.39
CA VAL A 52 16.61 -11.30 10.40
C VAL A 52 16.22 -10.78 9.03
N PHE A 53 15.16 -9.98 8.92
CA PHE A 53 14.78 -9.35 7.66
C PHE A 53 15.91 -8.49 7.07
N ALA A 54 16.47 -7.58 7.86
CA ALA A 54 17.56 -6.70 7.40
C ALA A 54 18.80 -7.51 6.97
N ALA A 55 19.18 -8.53 7.74
CA ALA A 55 20.26 -9.44 7.40
C ALA A 55 19.97 -10.17 6.09
N CYS A 56 18.78 -10.73 5.90
CA CYS A 56 18.37 -11.37 4.65
C CYS A 56 18.47 -10.42 3.45
N GLN A 57 18.06 -9.16 3.58
CA GLN A 57 18.18 -8.19 2.47
C GLN A 57 19.63 -7.92 2.10
N LEU A 58 20.51 -7.71 3.09
CA LEU A 58 21.93 -7.44 2.85
C LEU A 58 22.68 -8.68 2.34
N VAL A 59 22.38 -9.85 2.88
CA VAL A 59 22.95 -11.13 2.41
C VAL A 59 22.51 -11.41 0.98
N ALA A 60 21.22 -11.26 0.66
CA ALA A 60 20.74 -11.40 -0.71
C ALA A 60 21.48 -10.49 -1.68
N ALA A 61 21.72 -9.22 -1.30
CA ALA A 61 22.42 -8.26 -2.13
C ALA A 61 23.87 -8.69 -2.49
N LEU A 62 24.55 -9.43 -1.61
CA LEU A 62 25.88 -9.98 -1.87
C LEU A 62 25.88 -11.07 -2.96
N PHE A 63 24.74 -11.70 -3.22
CA PHE A 63 24.56 -12.73 -4.25
C PHE A 63 23.99 -12.16 -5.56
N THR A 64 23.98 -10.84 -5.75
CA THR A 64 23.49 -10.21 -6.99
C THR A 64 24.62 -10.03 -8.01
N PRO A 65 24.32 -9.79 -9.30
CA PRO A 65 25.34 -9.50 -10.31
C PRO A 65 26.20 -8.26 -10.03
N GLN A 66 25.64 -7.27 -9.29
CA GLN A 66 26.33 -6.03 -8.91
C GLN A 66 26.33 -5.86 -7.39
N PRO A 67 27.12 -6.64 -6.63
CA PRO A 67 26.95 -6.78 -5.19
C PRO A 67 27.15 -5.48 -4.42
N LEU A 68 28.15 -4.66 -4.79
CA LEU A 68 28.41 -3.40 -4.08
C LEU A 68 27.25 -2.40 -4.23
N LEU A 69 26.75 -2.23 -5.45
CA LEU A 69 25.60 -1.36 -5.72
C LEU A 69 24.34 -1.90 -5.02
N SER A 70 24.10 -3.21 -5.14
CA SER A 70 22.94 -3.86 -4.52
C SER A 70 22.97 -3.79 -3.00
N VAL A 71 24.14 -3.88 -2.35
CA VAL A 71 24.25 -3.72 -0.89
C VAL A 71 23.88 -2.31 -0.47
N ALA A 72 24.33 -1.29 -1.21
CA ALA A 72 23.96 0.10 -0.94
C ALA A 72 22.45 0.33 -1.12
N LEU A 73 21.86 -0.16 -2.22
CA LEU A 73 20.43 -0.02 -2.52
C LEU A 73 19.55 -0.84 -1.55
N ALA A 74 19.98 -2.06 -1.21
CA ALA A 74 19.30 -2.90 -0.21
C ALA A 74 19.36 -2.26 1.17
N GLY A 75 20.51 -1.70 1.55
CA GLY A 75 20.68 -0.93 2.79
C GLY A 75 19.75 0.29 2.84
N ALA A 76 19.70 1.07 1.76
CA ALA A 76 18.82 2.24 1.65
C ALA A 76 17.33 1.85 1.74
N ARG A 77 16.88 0.85 0.96
CA ARG A 77 15.50 0.34 0.99
C ARG A 77 15.14 -0.21 2.38
N THR A 78 16.03 -1.00 2.97
CA THR A 78 15.82 -1.58 4.31
C THR A 78 15.73 -0.49 5.37
N LEU A 79 16.59 0.53 5.30
CA LEU A 79 16.54 1.68 6.21
C LEU A 79 15.20 2.42 6.10
N LEU A 80 14.69 2.66 4.89
CA LEU A 80 13.38 3.29 4.68
C LEU A 80 12.25 2.43 5.24
N ILE A 81 12.27 1.12 5.02
CA ILE A 81 11.29 0.17 5.60
C ILE A 81 11.32 0.25 7.14
N LEU A 82 12.51 0.15 7.72
CA LEU A 82 12.70 0.23 9.17
C LEU A 82 12.26 1.59 9.73
N ALA A 83 12.49 2.68 9.00
CA ALA A 83 12.02 4.02 9.38
C ALA A 83 10.49 4.11 9.37
N MET A 84 9.81 3.53 8.37
CA MET A 84 8.34 3.46 8.35
C MET A 84 7.80 2.66 9.53
N ILE A 85 8.39 1.48 9.81
CA ILE A 85 8.04 0.68 10.99
C ILE A 85 8.29 1.48 12.28
N ALA A 86 9.38 2.22 12.37
CA ALA A 86 9.67 3.06 13.52
C ALA A 86 8.67 4.20 13.70
N ALA A 87 8.25 4.85 12.60
CA ALA A 87 7.19 5.85 12.62
C ALA A 87 5.86 5.23 13.06
N GLY A 88 5.54 4.01 12.62
CA GLY A 88 4.41 3.24 13.16
C GLY A 88 4.48 3.04 14.67
N ALA A 89 5.64 2.59 15.16
CA ALA A 89 5.89 2.40 16.58
C ALA A 89 5.80 3.71 17.38
N TYR A 90 6.24 4.83 16.79
CA TYR A 90 6.09 6.18 17.33
C TYR A 90 4.61 6.59 17.46
N LEU A 91 3.81 6.32 16.43
CA LEU A 91 2.39 6.64 16.40
C LEU A 91 1.55 5.78 17.37
N ARG A 92 1.99 4.54 17.63
CA ARG A 92 1.43 3.54 18.56
C ARG A 92 0.00 3.06 18.30
N ASP A 93 -0.83 3.86 17.67
CA ASP A 93 -2.25 3.58 17.48
C ASP A 93 -2.66 3.92 16.05
N SER A 94 -3.43 3.04 15.40
CA SER A 94 -3.93 3.26 14.04
C SER A 94 -4.82 4.51 13.94
N ARG A 95 -5.40 4.97 15.07
CA ARG A 95 -6.12 6.24 15.16
C ARG A 95 -5.24 7.46 14.89
N ALA A 96 -3.93 7.38 15.09
CA ALA A 96 -3.04 8.49 14.76
C ALA A 96 -2.93 8.73 13.25
N LEU A 97 -3.25 7.72 12.42
CA LEU A 97 -3.22 7.79 10.95
C LEU A 97 -4.43 8.50 10.34
N ARG A 98 -5.44 8.81 11.15
CA ARG A 98 -6.66 9.54 10.75
C ARG A 98 -6.45 10.74 9.83
N PRO A 99 -5.44 11.60 10.02
CA PRO A 99 -5.21 12.77 9.17
C PRO A 99 -4.92 12.41 7.70
N LEU A 100 -4.44 11.19 7.40
CA LEU A 100 -4.23 10.73 6.03
C LEU A 100 -5.49 10.81 5.16
N LEU A 101 -6.67 10.70 5.77
CA LEU A 101 -7.94 10.84 5.04
C LEU A 101 -8.04 12.20 4.33
N TRP A 102 -7.57 13.28 4.96
CA TRP A 102 -7.58 14.60 4.33
C TRP A 102 -6.69 14.65 3.10
N GLY A 103 -5.52 14.00 3.16
CA GLY A 103 -4.67 13.81 1.99
C GLY A 103 -5.37 13.02 0.88
N GLN A 104 -6.07 11.92 1.22
CA GLN A 104 -6.84 11.16 0.22
C GLN A 104 -7.92 12.02 -0.44
N LEU A 105 -8.62 12.86 0.33
CA LEU A 105 -9.64 13.78 -0.19
C LEU A 105 -9.07 14.84 -1.13
N VAL A 106 -7.86 15.35 -0.84
CA VAL A 106 -7.16 16.25 -1.76
C VAL A 106 -6.85 15.52 -3.07
N ILE A 107 -6.38 14.27 -3.02
CA ILE A 107 -6.13 13.47 -4.23
C ILE A 107 -7.42 13.22 -5.03
N PHE A 108 -8.56 12.99 -4.38
CA PHE A 108 -9.84 12.93 -5.10
C PHE A 108 -10.14 14.25 -5.80
N ALA A 109 -10.07 15.37 -5.07
CA ALA A 109 -10.37 16.68 -5.61
C ALA A 109 -9.49 17.01 -6.82
N THR A 110 -8.18 16.76 -6.73
CA THR A 110 -7.24 17.00 -7.83
C THR A 110 -7.46 16.05 -9.00
N ALA A 111 -7.81 14.78 -8.77
CA ALA A 111 -8.11 13.82 -9.86
C ALA A 111 -9.36 14.22 -10.64
N TRP A 112 -10.45 14.54 -9.93
CA TRP A 112 -11.70 15.01 -10.52
C TRP A 112 -11.52 16.33 -11.25
N LEU A 113 -10.91 17.32 -10.60
CA LEU A 113 -10.66 18.63 -11.20
C LEU A 113 -9.81 18.49 -12.46
N TYR A 114 -8.68 17.76 -12.39
CA TYR A 114 -7.78 17.60 -13.52
C TYR A 114 -8.46 16.88 -14.69
N THR A 115 -9.13 15.75 -14.43
CA THR A 115 -9.79 14.99 -15.50
C THR A 115 -10.90 15.80 -16.16
N LEU A 116 -11.75 16.47 -15.38
CA LEU A 116 -12.84 17.28 -15.93
C LEU A 116 -12.32 18.52 -16.68
N ALA A 117 -11.27 19.17 -16.17
CA ALA A 117 -10.71 20.36 -16.81
C ALA A 117 -9.96 20.06 -18.11
N THR A 118 -9.35 18.88 -18.23
CA THR A 118 -8.52 18.52 -19.41
C THR A 118 -9.23 17.63 -20.42
N GLN A 119 -10.07 16.69 -19.96
CA GLN A 119 -10.67 15.64 -20.79
C GLN A 119 -12.22 15.65 -20.73
N GLY A 120 -12.80 16.56 -19.94
CA GLY A 120 -14.25 16.65 -19.75
C GLY A 120 -14.86 15.36 -19.17
N PHE A 121 -16.18 15.21 -19.38
CA PHE A 121 -16.89 14.00 -18.93
C PHE A 121 -16.48 12.74 -19.72
N ALA A 122 -16.02 12.91 -20.97
CA ALA A 122 -15.48 11.81 -21.77
C ALA A 122 -14.27 11.15 -21.10
N GLY A 123 -13.37 11.95 -20.49
CA GLY A 123 -12.24 11.44 -19.71
C GLY A 123 -12.66 10.57 -18.52
N VAL A 124 -13.73 10.96 -17.82
CA VAL A 124 -14.29 10.19 -16.69
C VAL A 124 -14.92 8.87 -17.18
N GLN A 125 -15.58 8.88 -18.34
CA GLN A 125 -16.12 7.67 -18.97
C GLN A 125 -15.01 6.73 -19.45
N GLU A 126 -13.86 7.26 -19.84
CA GLU A 126 -12.70 6.45 -20.10
C GLU A 126 -12.12 5.94 -18.78
N ARG A 127 -11.35 6.75 -18.06
CA ARG A 127 -10.88 6.42 -16.70
C ARG A 127 -10.52 7.70 -15.99
N LEU A 128 -11.05 7.89 -14.77
CA LEU A 128 -10.60 8.98 -13.90
C LEU A 128 -9.08 8.94 -13.77
N GLY A 129 -8.45 10.08 -14.08
CA GLY A 129 -7.01 10.22 -14.16
C GLY A 129 -6.47 11.20 -13.13
N HIS A 130 -5.20 11.05 -12.81
CA HIS A 130 -4.43 12.02 -12.04
C HIS A 130 -3.03 12.13 -12.67
N PRO A 131 -2.41 13.33 -12.70
CA PRO A 131 -1.08 13.50 -13.31
C PRO A 131 -0.01 12.66 -12.61
N TYR A 132 -0.14 12.50 -11.28
CA TYR A 132 0.83 11.78 -10.46
C TYR A 132 0.41 10.34 -10.06
N TYR A 133 -0.89 10.04 -10.00
CA TYR A 133 -1.39 8.75 -9.52
C TYR A 133 -1.86 7.90 -10.71
N TYR A 134 -1.39 6.65 -10.77
CA TYR A 134 -1.92 5.69 -11.74
C TYR A 134 -3.37 5.32 -11.38
N VAL A 135 -4.12 4.82 -12.35
CA VAL A 135 -5.53 4.44 -12.19
C VAL A 135 -5.72 3.43 -11.05
N VAL A 136 -4.83 2.45 -10.95
CA VAL A 136 -4.86 1.46 -9.87
C VAL A 136 -4.65 2.12 -8.51
N SER A 137 -3.67 3.03 -8.42
CA SER A 137 -3.38 3.80 -7.23
C SER A 137 -4.56 4.67 -6.78
N LEU A 138 -5.26 5.34 -7.71
CA LEU A 138 -6.46 6.11 -7.39
C LEU A 138 -7.57 5.24 -6.77
N GLY A 139 -7.75 4.02 -7.27
CA GLY A 139 -8.67 3.09 -6.64
C GLY A 139 -8.20 2.66 -5.24
N LEU A 140 -6.90 2.50 -5.00
CA LEU A 140 -6.38 2.23 -3.64
C LEU A 140 -6.59 3.42 -2.69
N VAL A 141 -6.41 4.66 -3.15
CA VAL A 141 -6.76 5.88 -2.39
C VAL A 141 -8.23 5.83 -1.97
N ALA A 142 -9.11 5.45 -2.90
CA ALA A 142 -10.54 5.28 -2.63
C ALA A 142 -10.83 4.20 -1.57
N VAL A 143 -10.19 3.04 -1.69
CA VAL A 143 -10.35 1.93 -0.74
C VAL A 143 -9.84 2.29 0.66
N VAL A 144 -8.68 2.94 0.76
CA VAL A 144 -8.14 3.41 2.03
C VAL A 144 -9.07 4.44 2.68
N ALA A 145 -9.59 5.39 1.89
CA ALA A 145 -10.57 6.36 2.39
C ALA A 145 -11.85 5.69 2.89
N LEU A 146 -12.36 4.68 2.18
CA LEU A 146 -13.52 3.88 2.63
C LEU A 146 -13.24 3.19 3.96
N TRP A 147 -12.09 2.54 4.12
CA TRP A 147 -11.71 1.93 5.39
C TRP A 147 -11.60 2.94 6.53
N PHE A 148 -11.06 4.14 6.28
CA PHE A 148 -11.10 5.21 7.27
C PHE A 148 -12.55 5.59 7.60
N VAL A 149 -13.41 5.84 6.62
CA VAL A 149 -14.82 6.21 6.87
C VAL A 149 -15.55 5.15 7.70
N VAL A 150 -15.35 3.88 7.36
CA VAL A 150 -16.06 2.73 7.95
C VAL A 150 -15.51 2.37 9.33
N PHE A 151 -14.19 2.21 9.46
CA PHE A 151 -13.55 1.66 10.67
C PHE A 151 -13.11 2.71 11.69
N TRP A 152 -13.09 3.99 11.33
CA TRP A 152 -12.84 5.06 12.30
C TRP A 152 -13.91 5.06 13.40
N ARG A 153 -13.52 5.35 14.65
CA ARG A 153 -14.45 5.48 15.81
C ARG A 153 -14.70 6.94 16.17
N GLY A 154 -15.98 7.34 16.30
CA GLY A 154 -16.41 8.71 16.57
C GLY A 154 -16.88 9.45 15.32
N GLY A 155 -17.97 8.97 14.71
CA GLY A 155 -18.46 9.46 13.42
C GLY A 155 -19.26 10.77 13.51
N GLY A 156 -19.27 11.51 12.40
CA GLY A 156 -20.15 12.64 12.15
C GLY A 156 -20.77 12.54 10.76
N TRP A 157 -21.65 13.49 10.42
CA TRP A 157 -22.37 13.52 9.14
C TRP A 157 -21.46 13.54 7.90
N TRP A 158 -20.23 14.06 8.03
CA TRP A 158 -19.21 14.15 6.96
C TRP A 158 -18.81 12.79 6.34
N ARG A 159 -19.08 11.68 7.04
CA ARG A 159 -18.77 10.33 6.56
C ARG A 159 -19.54 9.95 5.31
N TRP A 160 -20.79 10.38 5.22
CA TRP A 160 -21.64 10.06 4.09
C TRP A 160 -21.13 10.70 2.80
N PRO A 161 -20.89 12.02 2.71
CA PRO A 161 -20.35 12.61 1.50
C PRO A 161 -18.93 12.10 1.20
N THR A 162 -18.10 11.85 2.22
CA THR A 162 -16.74 11.31 2.01
C THR A 162 -16.77 9.88 1.47
N GLY A 163 -17.61 9.02 2.04
CA GLY A 163 -17.80 7.64 1.60
C GLY A 163 -18.40 7.59 0.19
N ALA A 164 -19.40 8.42 -0.10
CA ALA A 164 -19.98 8.54 -1.43
C ALA A 164 -18.94 8.97 -2.46
N LEU A 165 -18.15 10.00 -2.17
CA LEU A 165 -17.06 10.45 -3.04
C LEU A 165 -16.02 9.35 -3.27
N ALA A 166 -15.66 8.59 -2.23
CA ALA A 166 -14.72 7.48 -2.37
C ALA A 166 -15.30 6.35 -3.25
N VAL A 167 -16.57 5.98 -3.09
CA VAL A 167 -17.25 4.99 -3.97
C VAL A 167 -17.26 5.49 -5.41
N VAL A 168 -17.70 6.73 -5.65
CA VAL A 168 -17.76 7.32 -7.00
C VAL A 168 -16.37 7.39 -7.63
N THR A 169 -15.35 7.74 -6.86
CA THR A 169 -13.94 7.74 -7.32
C THR A 169 -13.46 6.32 -7.66
N LEU A 170 -13.75 5.32 -6.82
CA LEU A 170 -13.39 3.92 -7.07
C LEU A 170 -14.01 3.41 -8.38
N LEU A 171 -15.30 3.70 -8.58
CA LEU A 171 -16.03 3.31 -9.79
C LEU A 171 -15.49 4.03 -11.03
N ALA A 172 -15.23 5.34 -10.92
CA ALA A 172 -14.71 6.15 -12.02
C ALA A 172 -13.26 5.80 -12.40
N ALA A 173 -12.45 5.34 -11.44
CA ALA A 173 -11.13 4.79 -11.74
C ALA A 173 -11.22 3.52 -12.59
N GLY A 174 -12.23 2.67 -12.37
CA GLY A 174 -12.47 1.48 -13.20
C GLY A 174 -11.29 0.47 -13.15
N SER A 175 -10.67 0.32 -11.98
CA SER A 175 -9.58 -0.62 -11.72
C SER A 175 -10.02 -1.80 -10.84
N ARG A 176 -9.66 -3.02 -11.25
CA ARG A 176 -10.03 -4.27 -10.55
C ARG A 176 -9.15 -4.57 -9.34
N GLY A 177 -7.86 -4.25 -9.40
CA GLY A 177 -6.90 -4.55 -8.32
C GLY A 177 -7.37 -4.04 -6.94
N PRO A 178 -7.78 -2.76 -6.81
CA PRO A 178 -8.25 -2.21 -5.55
C PRO A 178 -9.50 -2.93 -5.00
N ILE A 179 -10.32 -3.55 -5.86
CA ILE A 179 -11.47 -4.35 -5.40
C ILE A 179 -10.99 -5.58 -4.62
N ILE A 180 -9.92 -6.26 -5.07
CA ILE A 180 -9.30 -7.37 -4.35
C ILE A 180 -8.86 -6.90 -2.96
N ALA A 181 -8.20 -5.73 -2.89
CA ALA A 181 -7.79 -5.14 -1.63
C ALA A 181 -9.00 -4.88 -0.72
N LEU A 182 -10.02 -4.20 -1.24
CA LEU A 182 -11.23 -3.85 -0.50
C LEU A 182 -11.95 -5.08 0.06
N VAL A 183 -12.17 -6.10 -0.77
CA VAL A 183 -12.86 -7.34 -0.39
C VAL A 183 -12.04 -8.10 0.65
N ALA A 184 -10.79 -8.44 0.34
CA ALA A 184 -9.94 -9.22 1.25
C ALA A 184 -9.70 -8.50 2.58
N GLY A 185 -9.42 -7.19 2.54
CA GLY A 185 -9.22 -6.38 3.73
C GLY A 185 -10.48 -6.27 4.58
N THR A 186 -11.64 -5.99 3.97
CA THR A 186 -12.91 -5.87 4.72
C THR A 186 -13.33 -7.20 5.34
N LEU A 187 -13.16 -8.31 4.61
CA LEU A 187 -13.44 -9.66 5.13
C LEU A 187 -12.50 -10.02 6.28
N ALA A 188 -11.19 -9.75 6.16
CA ALA A 188 -10.24 -9.99 7.23
C ALA A 188 -10.54 -9.13 8.47
N ALA A 189 -10.85 -7.85 8.28
CA ALA A 189 -11.27 -6.97 9.37
C ALA A 189 -12.52 -7.49 10.07
N PHE A 190 -13.51 -8.00 9.34
CA PHE A 190 -14.72 -8.57 9.93
C PHE A 190 -14.47 -9.90 10.64
N ALA A 191 -13.66 -10.78 10.06
CA ALA A 191 -13.37 -12.11 10.59
C ALA A 191 -12.51 -12.06 11.87
N PHE A 192 -11.59 -11.10 11.96
CA PHE A 192 -10.59 -11.06 13.03
C PHE A 192 -10.73 -9.87 14.00
N GLN A 193 -11.70 -8.96 13.81
CA GLN A 193 -11.93 -7.89 14.79
C GLN A 193 -12.38 -8.46 16.14
N ARG A 194 -11.83 -7.90 17.23
CA ARG A 194 -12.20 -8.30 18.60
C ARG A 194 -13.49 -7.66 19.10
N GLU A 195 -13.84 -6.49 18.58
CA GLU A 195 -15.08 -5.80 18.95
C GLU A 195 -16.23 -6.19 18.04
N ARG A 196 -17.35 -6.59 18.64
CA ARG A 196 -18.59 -6.93 17.94
C ARG A 196 -19.20 -5.67 17.32
N ARG A 197 -18.79 -5.31 16.10
CA ARG A 197 -19.42 -4.23 15.32
C ARG A 197 -20.41 -4.77 14.30
N ARG A 198 -21.47 -3.97 14.10
CA ARG A 198 -22.72 -4.31 13.42
C ARG A 198 -22.48 -4.65 11.93
N ALA A 199 -23.26 -5.61 11.41
CA ALA A 199 -23.22 -6.08 10.02
C ALA A 199 -23.30 -4.97 8.95
N TRP A 200 -23.81 -3.79 9.29
CA TRP A 200 -23.84 -2.60 8.44
C TRP A 200 -22.47 -2.15 7.91
N VAL A 201 -21.36 -2.58 8.53
CA VAL A 201 -19.98 -2.38 8.03
C VAL A 201 -19.73 -3.09 6.69
N LEU A 202 -20.51 -4.12 6.37
CA LEU A 202 -20.48 -4.83 5.09
C LEU A 202 -21.24 -4.09 3.98
N LEU A 203 -21.99 -3.03 4.29
CA LEU A 203 -22.78 -2.29 3.29
C LEU A 203 -21.96 -1.83 2.08
N PRO A 204 -20.73 -1.29 2.19
CA PRO A 204 -19.97 -0.88 1.01
C PRO A 204 -19.62 -2.06 0.09
N ALA A 205 -19.27 -3.21 0.68
CA ALA A 205 -19.01 -4.44 -0.06
C ALA A 205 -20.31 -5.00 -0.68
N GLY A 206 -21.41 -4.98 0.06
CA GLY A 206 -22.74 -5.36 -0.44
C GLY A 206 -23.25 -4.44 -1.54
N VAL A 207 -23.04 -3.13 -1.43
CA VAL A 207 -23.38 -2.13 -2.46
C VAL A 207 -22.55 -2.36 -3.71
N LEU A 208 -21.25 -2.67 -3.60
CA LEU A 208 -20.43 -3.03 -4.75
C LEU A 208 -20.91 -4.31 -5.44
N VAL A 209 -21.27 -5.35 -4.67
CA VAL A 209 -21.84 -6.59 -5.22
C VAL A 209 -23.20 -6.36 -5.88
N VAL A 210 -24.07 -5.56 -5.25
CA VAL A 210 -25.39 -5.20 -5.81
C VAL A 210 -25.23 -4.33 -7.05
N LEU A 211 -24.33 -3.36 -7.07
CA LEU A 211 -24.04 -2.54 -8.25
C LEU A 211 -23.45 -3.41 -9.37
N ALA A 212 -22.53 -4.33 -9.07
CA ALA A 212 -22.00 -5.28 -10.04
C ALA A 212 -23.10 -6.18 -10.65
N ALA A 213 -24.01 -6.71 -9.82
CA ALA A 213 -25.12 -7.55 -10.26
C ALA A 213 -26.23 -6.77 -11.01
N ALA A 214 -26.52 -5.54 -10.60
CA ALA A 214 -27.50 -4.69 -11.27
C ALA A 214 -27.02 -4.25 -12.66
N THR A 215 -25.72 -4.06 -12.84
CA THR A 215 -25.15 -3.52 -14.08
C THR A 215 -24.88 -4.58 -15.13
N SER A 216 -24.59 -5.83 -14.73
CA SER A 216 -24.63 -6.98 -15.63
C SER A 216 -26.03 -7.27 -16.18
N SER A 217 -27.07 -6.87 -15.45
CA SER A 217 -28.48 -7.11 -15.84
C SER A 217 -29.10 -5.93 -16.59
N ALA A 218 -28.65 -4.70 -16.35
CA ALA A 218 -29.32 -3.47 -16.81
C ALA A 218 -28.64 -2.74 -17.99
N HIS A 219 -27.57 -3.28 -18.58
CA HIS A 219 -26.83 -2.67 -19.71
C HIS A 219 -26.56 -1.16 -19.54
N LEU A 220 -26.15 -0.73 -18.34
CA LEU A 220 -25.91 0.69 -18.08
C LEU A 220 -24.74 1.21 -18.94
N PRO A 221 -24.87 2.39 -19.58
CA PRO A 221 -23.87 2.94 -20.50
C PRO A 221 -22.65 3.56 -19.77
N PHE A 222 -22.24 2.97 -18.63
CA PHE A 222 -21.11 3.45 -17.83
C PHE A 222 -19.90 2.54 -18.03
N LYS A 223 -19.03 2.93 -18.99
CA LYS A 223 -17.89 2.11 -19.41
C LYS A 223 -16.92 1.71 -18.29
N PRO A 224 -16.61 2.55 -17.27
CA PRO A 224 -15.69 2.15 -16.21
C PRO A 224 -16.17 0.91 -15.43
N LEU A 225 -17.48 0.76 -15.25
CA LEU A 225 -18.05 -0.38 -14.56
C LEU A 225 -18.03 -1.65 -15.42
N ASN A 226 -18.27 -1.54 -16.72
CA ASN A 226 -18.09 -2.66 -17.65
C ASN A 226 -16.64 -3.18 -17.65
N ARG A 227 -15.65 -2.29 -17.48
CA ARG A 227 -14.24 -2.70 -17.36
C ARG A 227 -13.94 -3.43 -16.06
N LEU A 228 -14.62 -3.12 -14.96
CA LEU A 228 -14.49 -3.86 -13.70
C LEU A 228 -14.97 -5.31 -13.83
N LEU A 229 -15.96 -5.55 -14.70
CA LEU A 229 -16.65 -6.83 -14.84
C LEU A 229 -16.13 -7.73 -15.99
N ASN A 230 -15.37 -7.19 -16.94
CA ASN A 230 -14.82 -7.97 -18.07
C ASN A 230 -13.54 -8.73 -17.68
N ASP A 231 -13.12 -9.78 -18.40
CA ASP A 231 -12.02 -10.70 -17.99
C ASP A 231 -10.72 -10.56 -18.81
N GLN A 232 -10.47 -9.39 -19.40
CA GLN A 232 -9.22 -9.18 -20.15
C GLN A 232 -8.02 -9.15 -19.19
N THR A 233 -7.10 -10.09 -19.36
CA THR A 233 -5.76 -10.06 -18.76
C THR A 233 -4.94 -8.96 -19.42
N SER A 234 -4.39 -8.04 -18.62
CA SER A 234 -3.81 -6.79 -19.13
C SER A 234 -2.36 -6.95 -19.62
N GLY A 235 -1.99 -8.10 -20.20
CA GLY A 235 -0.61 -8.44 -20.58
C GLY A 235 0.34 -8.66 -19.40
N ARG A 236 -0.19 -8.83 -18.17
CA ARG A 236 0.62 -9.03 -16.95
C ARG A 236 1.36 -10.36 -16.96
N GLU A 237 0.83 -11.35 -17.66
CA GLU A 237 1.42 -12.68 -17.78
C GLU A 237 2.82 -12.61 -18.40
N TYR A 238 3.02 -11.74 -19.40
CA TYR A 238 4.34 -11.52 -20.00
C TYR A 238 5.29 -10.83 -19.02
N VAL A 239 4.81 -9.83 -18.27
CA VAL A 239 5.60 -9.16 -17.22
C VAL A 239 6.00 -10.13 -16.11
N TRP A 240 5.12 -11.07 -15.74
CA TRP A 240 5.38 -12.08 -14.74
C TRP A 240 6.38 -13.13 -15.22
N GLN A 241 6.27 -13.56 -16.48
CA GLN A 241 7.26 -14.43 -17.12
C GLN A 241 8.64 -13.77 -17.12
N ASP A 242 8.71 -12.52 -17.56
CA ASP A 242 9.95 -11.73 -17.54
C ASP A 242 10.56 -11.62 -16.13
N ALA A 243 9.74 -11.38 -15.11
CA ALA A 243 10.21 -11.33 -13.72
C ALA A 243 10.78 -12.69 -13.25
N ILE A 244 10.15 -13.80 -13.65
CA ILE A 244 10.62 -15.16 -13.35
C ILE A 244 11.94 -15.44 -14.08
N GLU A 245 12.03 -15.12 -15.37
CA GLU A 245 13.27 -15.29 -16.14
C GLU A 245 14.41 -14.42 -15.60
N GLY A 246 14.12 -13.18 -15.23
CA GLY A 246 15.08 -12.32 -14.56
C GLY A 246 15.57 -12.89 -13.23
N TRP A 247 14.66 -13.42 -12.39
CA TRP A 247 15.04 -14.11 -11.15
C TRP A 247 15.92 -15.34 -11.40
N LYS A 248 15.64 -16.15 -12.43
CA LYS A 248 16.43 -17.35 -12.76
C LYS A 248 17.90 -17.05 -13.04
N THR A 249 18.24 -15.83 -13.45
CA THR A 249 19.63 -15.41 -13.64
C THR A 249 20.43 -15.31 -12.35
N SER A 250 19.76 -15.09 -11.21
CA SER A 250 20.37 -15.00 -9.88
C SER A 250 19.38 -15.49 -8.81
N PRO A 251 19.21 -16.82 -8.64
CA PRO A 251 18.11 -17.35 -7.84
C PRO A 251 18.18 -17.02 -6.35
N LEU A 252 19.39 -16.94 -5.80
CA LEU A 252 19.63 -16.73 -4.36
C LEU A 252 19.40 -15.28 -3.95
N GLY A 253 20.03 -14.34 -4.67
CA GLY A 253 20.06 -12.92 -4.32
C GLY A 253 19.21 -12.03 -5.21
N GLY A 254 18.62 -12.55 -6.29
CA GLY A 254 17.96 -11.75 -7.30
C GLY A 254 18.95 -10.90 -8.11
N VAL A 255 18.42 -10.03 -8.95
CA VAL A 255 19.20 -9.11 -9.80
C VAL A 255 19.60 -7.82 -9.08
N GLY A 256 19.07 -7.60 -7.87
CA GLY A 256 19.35 -6.44 -7.04
C GLY A 256 18.16 -5.47 -6.94
N PRO A 257 18.00 -4.76 -5.81
CA PRO A 257 16.93 -3.76 -5.63
C PRO A 257 17.02 -2.65 -6.68
N TYR A 258 15.88 -2.28 -7.27
CA TYR A 258 15.75 -1.25 -8.31
C TYR A 258 16.54 -1.52 -9.60
N GLN A 259 17.03 -2.75 -9.77
CA GLN A 259 17.78 -3.20 -10.95
C GLN A 259 16.98 -4.19 -11.80
N GLY A 260 15.72 -4.44 -11.43
CA GLY A 260 14.82 -5.37 -12.15
C GLY A 260 14.32 -4.87 -13.49
N GLY A 261 14.27 -3.55 -13.71
CA GLY A 261 13.65 -2.95 -14.91
C GLY A 261 14.12 -3.51 -16.25
N PRO A 262 15.44 -3.63 -16.51
CA PRO A 262 15.95 -4.21 -17.76
C PRO A 262 15.53 -5.67 -18.01
N TYR A 263 15.15 -6.41 -16.98
CA TYR A 263 14.66 -7.79 -17.09
C TYR A 263 13.16 -7.84 -17.39
N LEU A 264 12.41 -6.75 -17.19
CA LEU A 264 10.99 -6.62 -17.52
C LEU A 264 10.81 -6.18 -18.97
N THR A 265 11.32 -6.98 -19.91
CA THR A 265 11.44 -6.65 -21.34
C THR A 265 10.13 -6.19 -21.99
N TYR A 266 8.99 -6.78 -21.60
CA TYR A 266 7.66 -6.40 -22.08
C TYR A 266 7.31 -4.95 -21.75
N LEU A 267 7.73 -4.44 -20.59
CA LEU A 267 7.55 -3.05 -20.20
C LEU A 267 8.69 -2.17 -20.72
N PHE A 268 9.92 -2.70 -20.68
CA PHE A 268 11.12 -1.95 -21.03
C PHE A 268 11.12 -1.50 -22.49
N LYS A 269 10.55 -2.31 -23.41
CA LYS A 269 10.43 -1.96 -24.84
C LYS A 269 9.63 -0.68 -25.10
N ASP A 270 8.71 -0.33 -24.20
CA ASP A 270 7.88 0.86 -24.35
C ASP A 270 8.61 2.14 -23.88
N GLY A 271 9.81 1.99 -23.31
CA GLY A 271 10.66 3.09 -22.88
C GLY A 271 10.09 3.85 -21.68
N CYS A 272 10.20 5.18 -21.70
CA CYS A 272 9.68 6.00 -20.63
C CYS A 272 8.18 6.27 -20.80
N GLN A 273 7.37 5.64 -19.94
CA GLN A 273 5.94 5.90 -19.86
C GLN A 273 5.62 6.85 -18.70
N LEU A 274 4.69 7.76 -18.96
CA LEU A 274 4.10 8.61 -17.92
C LEU A 274 2.79 7.98 -17.43
N THR A 275 2.06 8.66 -16.55
CA THR A 275 0.73 8.18 -16.21
C THR A 275 -0.16 8.21 -17.47
N PRO A 276 -1.09 7.26 -17.66
CA PRO A 276 -1.98 7.25 -18.83
C PRO A 276 -2.77 8.54 -18.99
N THR A 277 -2.97 9.27 -17.88
CA THR A 277 -3.60 10.59 -17.86
C THR A 277 -2.78 11.63 -18.61
N LEU A 278 -1.46 11.66 -18.40
CA LEU A 278 -0.55 12.60 -19.05
C LEU A 278 -0.37 12.23 -20.53
N GLU A 279 -0.27 10.94 -20.84
CA GLU A 279 -0.18 10.45 -22.21
C GLU A 279 -1.42 10.80 -23.04
N ARG A 280 -2.63 10.67 -22.47
CA ARG A 280 -3.89 11.11 -23.12
C ARG A 280 -3.97 12.62 -23.38
N ASN A 281 -3.14 13.40 -22.69
CA ASN A 281 -3.03 14.85 -22.88
C ASN A 281 -1.79 15.21 -23.72
N ASP A 282 -1.23 14.24 -24.45
CA ASP A 282 -0.06 14.40 -25.33
C ASP A 282 1.19 14.95 -24.62
N ILE A 283 1.32 14.68 -23.31
CA ILE A 283 2.50 15.06 -22.54
C ILE A 283 3.53 13.94 -22.66
N GLY A 284 4.62 14.22 -23.39
CA GLY A 284 5.74 13.29 -23.58
C GLY A 284 6.65 13.17 -22.35
N CYS A 285 7.42 12.08 -22.29
CA CYS A 285 8.39 11.89 -21.21
C CYS A 285 9.55 12.90 -21.30
N PRO A 286 9.82 13.67 -20.22
CA PRO A 286 10.98 14.54 -20.13
C PRO A 286 12.29 13.76 -20.27
N ALA A 287 13.27 14.32 -21.00
CA ALA A 287 14.57 13.67 -21.22
C ALA A 287 15.30 13.27 -19.93
N ALA A 288 15.12 14.05 -18.85
CA ALA A 288 15.67 13.74 -17.54
C ALA A 288 15.10 12.46 -16.93
N LEU A 289 13.84 12.12 -17.20
CA LEU A 289 13.17 10.92 -16.69
C LEU A 289 13.49 9.68 -17.51
N THR A 290 13.78 9.81 -18.81
CA THR A 290 14.10 8.69 -19.70
C THR A 290 15.25 7.83 -19.15
N ARG A 291 16.27 8.47 -18.57
CA ARG A 291 17.44 7.79 -17.98
C ARG A 291 17.09 6.90 -16.79
N TRP A 292 16.04 7.25 -16.05
CA TRP A 292 15.63 6.57 -14.82
C TRP A 292 14.37 5.72 -14.99
N SER A 293 13.82 5.67 -16.20
CA SER A 293 12.54 4.98 -16.51
C SER A 293 12.52 3.53 -16.02
N SER A 294 13.64 2.81 -16.16
CA SER A 294 13.76 1.41 -15.76
C SER A 294 13.62 1.18 -14.25
N VAL A 295 13.98 2.16 -13.41
CA VAL A 295 13.90 2.05 -11.94
C VAL A 295 12.45 1.94 -11.46
N TRP A 296 11.51 2.48 -12.24
CA TRP A 296 10.09 2.54 -11.88
C TRP A 296 9.28 1.40 -12.49
N LEU A 297 9.91 0.51 -13.27
CA LEU A 297 9.26 -0.66 -13.84
C LEU A 297 9.07 -1.72 -12.76
N ILE A 298 7.82 -2.15 -12.58
CA ILE A 298 7.43 -3.11 -11.55
C ILE A 298 6.83 -4.36 -12.20
N ALA A 299 7.00 -5.50 -11.53
CA ALA A 299 6.48 -6.77 -12.03
C ALA A 299 4.95 -6.93 -11.87
N HIS A 300 4.25 -5.91 -11.35
CA HIS A 300 2.81 -5.98 -11.08
C HIS A 300 2.38 -7.23 -10.29
N ASN A 301 3.26 -7.71 -9.43
CA ASN A 301 3.07 -8.77 -8.44
C ASN A 301 4.23 -8.62 -7.47
N ALA A 302 3.95 -8.28 -6.22
CA ALA A 302 5.02 -7.96 -5.28
C ALA A 302 5.90 -9.18 -5.01
N TRP A 303 5.37 -10.40 -5.01
CA TRP A 303 6.14 -11.60 -4.76
C TRP A 303 7.15 -11.87 -5.86
N LEU A 304 6.72 -11.78 -7.12
CA LEU A 304 7.62 -11.89 -8.27
C LEU A 304 8.61 -10.73 -8.32
N HIS A 305 8.18 -9.52 -7.96
CA HIS A 305 9.06 -8.35 -7.92
C HIS A 305 10.16 -8.49 -6.85
N TRP A 306 9.80 -8.89 -5.64
CA TRP A 306 10.77 -9.14 -4.57
C TRP A 306 11.65 -10.36 -4.88
N LEU A 307 11.11 -11.40 -5.53
CA LEU A 307 11.91 -12.55 -5.97
C LEU A 307 12.92 -12.16 -7.05
N LEU A 308 12.49 -11.36 -8.03
CA LEU A 308 13.36 -10.77 -9.05
C LEU A 308 14.50 -9.96 -8.39
N GLU A 309 14.18 -9.08 -7.45
CA GLU A 309 15.15 -8.12 -6.92
C GLU A 309 16.02 -8.63 -5.77
N SER A 310 15.52 -9.55 -4.94
CA SER A 310 16.25 -10.03 -3.76
C SER A 310 16.29 -11.55 -3.60
N GLY A 311 15.80 -12.30 -4.59
CA GLY A 311 15.87 -13.75 -4.64
C GLY A 311 15.15 -14.44 -3.48
N VAL A 312 15.39 -15.75 -3.34
CA VAL A 312 14.73 -16.53 -2.28
C VAL A 312 15.18 -16.11 -0.88
N ILE A 313 16.41 -15.62 -0.72
CA ILE A 313 16.95 -15.17 0.58
C ILE A 313 16.22 -13.91 1.05
N GLY A 314 16.10 -12.91 0.17
CA GLY A 314 15.43 -11.65 0.50
C GLY A 314 13.94 -11.85 0.72
N VAL A 315 13.28 -12.68 -0.10
CA VAL A 315 11.86 -13.02 0.05
C VAL A 315 11.59 -13.76 1.38
N ALA A 316 12.47 -14.67 1.79
CA ALA A 316 12.31 -15.37 3.08
C ALA A 316 12.29 -14.40 4.27
N GLY A 317 13.19 -13.41 4.28
CA GLY A 317 13.19 -12.36 5.30
C GLY A 317 11.92 -11.51 5.28
N LEU A 318 11.43 -11.16 4.08
CA LEU A 318 10.19 -10.40 3.91
C LEU A 318 9.00 -11.19 4.47
N LEU A 319 8.86 -12.47 4.11
CA LEU A 319 7.80 -13.35 4.58
C LEU A 319 7.81 -13.47 6.12
N ALA A 320 8.99 -13.55 6.74
CA ALA A 320 9.12 -13.57 8.20
C ALA A 320 8.46 -12.33 8.85
N VAL A 321 8.73 -11.12 8.36
CA VAL A 321 8.12 -9.90 8.90
C VAL A 321 6.64 -9.83 8.58
N MET A 322 6.25 -10.16 7.34
CA MET A 322 4.85 -10.11 6.91
C MET A 322 3.98 -11.07 7.72
N SER A 323 4.36 -12.34 7.82
CA SER A 323 3.62 -13.36 8.56
C SER A 323 3.54 -13.00 10.05
N TYR A 324 4.64 -12.52 10.64
CA TYR A 324 4.65 -12.12 12.05
C TYR A 324 3.74 -10.91 12.32
N ALA A 325 3.80 -9.89 11.47
CA ALA A 325 2.95 -8.71 11.58
C ALA A 325 1.46 -9.05 11.37
N LEU A 326 1.13 -9.86 10.36
CA LEU A 326 -0.26 -10.30 10.10
C LEU A 326 -0.82 -11.14 11.25
N TRP A 327 -0.01 -12.05 11.82
CA TRP A 327 -0.38 -12.83 12.99
C TRP A 327 -0.61 -11.96 14.23
N LEU A 328 0.24 -10.96 14.47
CA LEU A 328 0.02 -10.02 15.56
C LEU A 328 -1.21 -9.14 15.32
N ALA A 329 -1.45 -8.71 14.08
CA ALA A 329 -2.61 -7.91 13.73
C ALA A 329 -3.93 -8.66 13.99
N THR A 330 -4.00 -9.96 13.68
CA THR A 330 -5.18 -10.79 14.00
C THR A 330 -5.36 -10.97 15.50
N ARG A 331 -4.27 -11.10 16.26
CA ARG A 331 -4.36 -11.15 17.73
C ARG A 331 -4.83 -9.83 18.34
N GLN A 332 -4.45 -8.70 17.76
CA GLN A 332 -4.86 -7.37 18.24
C GLN A 332 -6.29 -7.02 17.84
N GLY A 333 -6.71 -7.39 16.63
CA GLY A 333 -8.10 -7.23 16.18
C GLY A 333 -8.50 -5.78 15.89
N ASP A 334 -7.54 -4.88 15.61
CA ASP A 334 -7.85 -3.52 15.15
C ASP A 334 -8.33 -3.55 13.69
N PRO A 335 -9.60 -3.18 13.40
CA PRO A 335 -10.20 -3.43 12.10
C PRO A 335 -9.58 -2.60 10.98
N LEU A 336 -9.13 -1.37 11.25
CA LEU A 336 -8.47 -0.53 10.23
C LEU A 336 -7.12 -1.14 9.85
N THR A 337 -6.33 -1.54 10.85
CA THR A 337 -5.05 -2.22 10.67
C THR A 337 -5.21 -3.53 9.90
N LEU A 338 -6.19 -4.36 10.29
CA LEU A 338 -6.51 -5.60 9.60
C LEU A 338 -6.88 -5.36 8.13
N ALA A 339 -7.75 -4.39 7.88
CA ALA A 339 -8.22 -4.08 6.53
C ALA A 339 -7.06 -3.71 5.60
N ILE A 340 -6.19 -2.81 6.05
CA ILE A 340 -5.05 -2.36 5.24
C ILE A 340 -4.01 -3.47 5.08
N LEU A 341 -3.59 -4.13 6.17
CA LEU A 341 -2.52 -5.12 6.10
C LEU A 341 -2.92 -6.33 5.24
N TYR A 342 -4.12 -6.87 5.43
CA TYR A 342 -4.62 -8.01 4.64
C TYR A 342 -5.02 -7.58 3.22
N GLY A 343 -5.68 -6.44 3.06
CA GLY A 343 -6.09 -5.95 1.75
C GLY A 343 -4.89 -5.68 0.84
N PHE A 344 -3.84 -5.04 1.35
CA PHE A 344 -2.63 -4.81 0.57
C PHE A 344 -1.82 -6.10 0.35
N THR A 345 -1.83 -7.03 1.31
CA THR A 345 -1.23 -8.36 1.09
C THR A 345 -1.92 -9.12 -0.04
N ALA A 346 -3.26 -9.05 -0.13
CA ALA A 346 -4.00 -9.64 -1.25
C ALA A 346 -3.73 -8.90 -2.58
N MET A 347 -3.68 -7.56 -2.54
CA MET A 347 -3.34 -6.74 -3.70
C MET A 347 -1.95 -7.09 -4.28
N ASN A 348 -1.01 -7.51 -3.44
CA ASN A 348 0.33 -7.87 -3.86
C ASN A 348 0.41 -9.08 -4.82
N VAL A 349 -0.68 -9.82 -5.02
CA VAL A 349 -0.77 -10.87 -6.04
C VAL A 349 -0.90 -10.27 -7.45
N VAL A 350 -1.48 -9.08 -7.57
CA VAL A 350 -1.78 -8.44 -8.85
C VAL A 350 -1.14 -7.07 -9.02
N ASP A 351 -0.49 -6.53 -8.00
CA ASP A 351 0.30 -5.31 -8.09
C ASP A 351 1.39 -5.23 -7.01
N VAL A 352 2.12 -4.12 -6.91
CA VAL A 352 3.17 -3.92 -5.90
C VAL A 352 2.80 -2.77 -4.98
N VAL A 353 2.34 -3.08 -3.76
CA VAL A 353 1.90 -2.06 -2.77
C VAL A 353 2.66 -2.12 -1.44
N ILE A 354 3.76 -2.88 -1.39
CA ILE A 354 4.64 -3.00 -0.21
C ILE A 354 6.12 -2.74 -0.51
N ALA A 355 6.50 -2.52 -1.77
CA ALA A 355 7.85 -2.09 -2.12
C ALA A 355 7.97 -0.57 -1.94
N LEU A 356 9.06 -0.13 -1.32
CA LEU A 356 9.39 1.29 -1.17
C LEU A 356 10.39 1.72 -2.25
N PRO A 357 10.42 3.02 -2.60
CA PRO A 357 9.42 4.04 -2.26
C PRO A 357 8.12 3.83 -3.05
N SER A 358 7.00 4.30 -2.51
CA SER A 358 5.70 4.29 -3.22
C SER A 358 5.00 5.65 -3.15
N GLN A 359 3.81 5.76 -3.73
CA GLN A 359 3.00 6.98 -3.66
C GLN A 359 2.48 7.28 -2.24
N HIS A 360 2.40 6.26 -1.37
CA HIS A 360 2.16 6.29 0.09
C HIS A 360 1.65 4.95 0.63
N PHE A 361 1.35 3.98 -0.23
CA PHE A 361 0.71 2.72 0.13
C PHE A 361 1.66 1.79 0.90
N ALA A 362 2.87 1.58 0.38
CA ALA A 362 3.87 0.76 1.05
C ALA A 362 4.27 1.39 2.38
N GLU A 363 4.40 2.71 2.42
CA GLU A 363 4.71 3.47 3.62
C GLU A 363 3.62 3.29 4.69
N LEU A 364 2.35 3.40 4.30
CA LEU A 364 1.22 3.11 5.19
C LEU A 364 1.24 1.66 5.71
N TRP A 365 1.54 0.69 4.84
CA TRP A 365 1.62 -0.72 5.22
C TRP A 365 2.73 -0.96 6.25
N TRP A 366 3.94 -0.47 5.99
CA TRP A 366 5.07 -0.59 6.91
C TRP A 366 4.89 0.20 8.21
N ALA A 367 4.23 1.35 8.17
CA ALA A 367 3.84 2.07 9.38
C ALA A 367 2.84 1.27 10.24
N LEU A 368 1.86 0.60 9.62
CA LEU A 368 0.94 -0.26 10.36
C LEU A 368 1.62 -1.51 10.93
N VAL A 369 2.62 -2.07 10.25
CA VAL A 369 3.50 -3.09 10.85
C VAL A 369 4.11 -2.56 12.15
N GLY A 370 4.65 -1.34 12.15
CA GLY A 370 5.17 -0.68 13.35
C GLY A 370 4.16 -0.55 14.50
N VAL A 371 2.94 -0.10 14.20
CA VAL A 371 1.83 0.01 15.16
C VAL A 371 1.54 -1.36 15.79
N VAL A 372 1.53 -2.42 14.99
CA VAL A 372 1.27 -3.77 15.48
C VAL A 372 2.43 -4.30 16.33
N LEU A 373 3.68 -4.09 15.89
CA LEU A 373 4.85 -4.60 16.62
C LEU A 373 5.03 -3.95 17.99
N VAL A 374 4.75 -2.66 18.14
CA VAL A 374 4.92 -1.97 19.44
C VAL A 374 3.89 -2.44 20.48
N ASN A 375 2.70 -2.85 20.02
CA ASN A 375 1.60 -3.31 20.88
C ASN A 375 1.63 -4.82 21.15
N SER A 376 2.71 -5.53 20.81
CA SER A 376 2.83 -6.98 21.01
C SER A 376 3.38 -7.38 22.40
N ALA A 377 3.47 -6.45 23.36
CA ALA A 377 3.94 -6.76 24.70
C ALA A 377 2.98 -7.74 25.41
N PRO A 378 3.48 -8.72 26.19
CA PRO A 378 2.62 -9.60 26.97
C PRO A 378 1.76 -8.76 27.92
N ALA A 379 0.47 -9.09 28.02
CA ALA A 379 -0.32 -8.65 29.16
C ALA A 379 0.42 -9.13 30.43
N PRO A 380 0.62 -8.28 31.45
CA PRO A 380 1.19 -8.74 32.71
C PRO A 380 0.36 -9.93 33.18
N ASN A 381 1.04 -11.05 33.43
CA ASN A 381 0.41 -12.26 33.95
C ASN A 381 -0.51 -11.85 35.11
N ALA A 382 -1.82 -12.07 34.95
CA ALA A 382 -2.71 -12.08 36.08
C ALA A 382 -2.18 -13.18 37.00
N THR A 383 -1.56 -12.79 38.11
CA THR A 383 -1.22 -13.69 39.19
C THR A 383 -2.49 -14.46 39.55
N PRO A 384 -2.50 -15.80 39.49
CA PRO A 384 -3.61 -16.56 40.05
C PRO A 384 -3.67 -16.21 41.54
N GLY A 385 -4.79 -15.63 41.95
CA GLY A 385 -5.09 -15.30 43.35
C GLY A 385 -5.45 -16.53 44.15
#